data_AF-A0A950HPS7-F1
#
_entry.id   AF-A0A950HPS7-F1
#
_cell.length_a   1.000
_cell.length_b   1.000
_cell.length_c   1.000
_cell.angle_alpha   90.00
_cell.angle_beta   90.00
_cell.angle_gamma   90.00
#
_symmetry.space_group_name_H-M   'P 1'
#
loop_
_entity.id
_entity.type
_entity.pdbx_description
1 polymer ?
#
loop_
_entity_poly.entity_id
_entity_poly.type
_entity_poly.pdbx_seq_one_letter_code
_entity_poly.pdbx_strand_id
1 'polypeptide(L)' 'MEYGNLVVSKRDGTIVLDPRVTGSCVMSLDDDGAAFLRDLLTEWLG' A
#
# COMPACT_ATOMS: atom_id res chain seq x y z
N MET A 1 0.81 3.45 -20.08
CA MET A 1 0.71 3.15 -18.63
C MET A 1 -0.11 4.26 -18.02
N GLU A 2 -1.23 3.90 -17.39
CA GLU A 2 -2.05 4.84 -16.64
C GLU A 2 -1.49 4.91 -15.22
N TYR A 3 -1.31 6.12 -14.68
CA TYR A 3 -0.85 6.34 -13.32
C TYR A 3 -2.03 6.89 -12.52
N GLY A 4 -2.40 6.18 -11.45
CA GLY A 4 -3.46 6.57 -10.53
C GLY A 4 -2.90 7.00 -9.17
N ASN A 5 -3.71 7.75 -8.42
CA ASN A 5 -3.41 8.03 -7.02
C ASN A 5 -3.56 6.76 -6.20
N LEU A 6 -2.50 6.33 -5.52
CA LEU A 6 -2.55 5.27 -4.51
C LEU A 6 -3.42 5.73 -3.34
N VAL A 7 -4.53 5.04 -3.11
CA VAL A 7 -5.36 5.26 -1.93
C VAL A 7 -4.91 4.31 -0.84
N VAL A 8 -4.61 4.88 0.32
CA VAL A 8 -4.30 4.14 1.53
C VAL A 8 -5.48 4.26 2.48
N SER A 9 -6.00 3.13 2.97
CA SER A 9 -7.08 3.12 3.96
C SER A 9 -6.87 2.04 5.01
N LYS A 10 -7.35 2.28 6.24
CA LYS A 10 -7.37 1.29 7.32
C LYS A 10 -8.80 0.86 7.61
N ARG A 11 -9.07 -0.45 7.63
CA ARG A 11 -10.38 -1.04 7.95
C ARG A 11 -10.15 -2.30 8.77
N ASP A 12 -10.76 -2.38 9.96
CA ASP A 12 -10.71 -3.57 10.83
C ASP A 12 -9.30 -4.14 11.06
N GLY A 13 -8.31 -3.26 11.28
CA GLY A 13 -6.91 -3.66 11.50
C GLY A 13 -6.13 -4.03 10.22
N THR A 14 -6.77 -3.96 9.06
CA THR A 14 -6.13 -4.17 7.75
C THR A 14 -5.85 -2.83 7.08
N ILE A 15 -4.63 -2.64 6.59
CA ILE A 15 -4.21 -1.54 5.72
C ILE A 15 -4.39 -1.99 4.26
N VAL A 16 -5.13 -1.21 3.47
CA VAL A 16 -5.37 -1.47 2.06
C VAL A 16 -4.66 -0.40 1.22
N LEU A 17 -3.85 -0.86 0.26
CA LEU A 17 -3.16 -0.06 -0.74
C LEU A 17 -3.83 -0.32 -2.10
N ASP A 18 -4.60 0.65 -2.58
CA ASP A 18 -5.39 0.55 -3.82
C ASP A 18 -4.90 1.56 -4.88
N PRO A 19 -4.24 1.10 -5.96
CA PRO A 19 -3.77 1.97 -7.05
C PRO A 19 -4.90 2.64 -7.85
N ARG A 20 -6.15 2.15 -7.74
CA ARG A 20 -7.32 2.57 -8.51
C ARG A 20 -7.11 2.62 -10.02
N VAL A 21 -6.26 1.73 -10.54
CA VAL A 21 -6.04 1.52 -11.97
C VAL A 21 -6.51 0.12 -12.33
N THR A 22 -7.33 0.01 -13.38
CA THR A 22 -7.86 -1.28 -13.84
C THR A 22 -6.74 -2.28 -14.12
N GLY A 23 -6.89 -3.51 -13.61
CA GLY A 23 -5.89 -4.56 -13.78
C GLY A 23 -4.69 -4.49 -12.83
N SER A 24 -4.64 -3.50 -11.93
CA SER A 24 -3.63 -3.44 -10.87
C SER A 24 -4.01 -4.29 -9.66
N CYS A 25 -2.99 -4.72 -8.92
CA CYS A 25 -3.19 -5.45 -7.67
C CYS A 25 -3.56 -4.49 -6.53
N VAL A 26 -4.55 -4.87 -5.72
CA VAL A 26 -4.85 -4.24 -4.42
C VAL A 26 -4.14 -5.05 -3.34
N MET A 27 -3.30 -4.39 -2.54
CA MET A 27 -2.58 -5.06 -1.46
C MET A 27 -3.30 -4.81 -0.13
N SER A 28 -3.47 -5.88 0.65
CA SER A 28 -3.99 -5.85 2.01
C SER A 28 -2.91 -6.34 2.96
N LEU A 29 -2.61 -5.54 3.98
CA LEU A 29 -1.55 -5.80 4.97
C LEU A 29 -2.16 -5.69 6.36
N ASP A 30 -1.68 -6.48 7.30
CA ASP A 30 -1.87 -6.18 8.71
C ASP A 30 -0.97 -5.01 9.13
N ASP A 31 -1.10 -4.58 10.39
CA ASP A 31 -0.33 -3.45 10.91
C ASP A 31 1.19 -3.73 10.87
N ASP A 32 1.61 -4.96 11.15
CA ASP A 32 3.03 -5.35 11.13
C ASP A 32 3.61 -5.36 9.71
N GLY A 33 2.89 -5.93 8.75
CA GLY A 33 3.28 -5.93 7.34
C GLY A 33 3.31 -4.53 6.74
N ALA A 34 2.37 -3.67 7.13
CA ALA A 34 2.36 -2.27 6.70
C ALA A 34 3.55 -1.48 7.29
N ALA A 35 3.89 -1.71 8.56
CA ALA A 35 5.06 -1.10 9.19
C ALA A 35 6.36 -1.57 8.51
N PHE A 36 6.50 -2.88 8.27
CA PHE A 36 7.64 -3.43 7.55
C PHE A 36 7.79 -2.83 6.16
N LEU A 37 6.71 -2.76 5.38
CA LEU A 37 6.74 -2.15 4.04
C LEU A 37 7.16 -0.68 4.09
N ARG A 38 6.60 0.10 5.03
CA ARG A 38 6.99 1.51 5.21
C ARG A 38 8.48 1.64 5.49
N ASP A 39 9.00 0.85 6.42
CA ASP A 39 10.40 0.92 6.85
C ASP A 39 11.34 0.53 5.70
N LEU A 40 10.99 -0.54 4.97
CA LEU A 40 11.72 -0.97 3.77
C LEU A 40 11.75 0.11 2.69
N LEU A 41 10.60 0.73 2.39
CA LEU A 41 10.54 1.81 1.40
C LEU A 41 11.30 3.06 1.85
N THR A 42 11.28 3.37 3.15
CA THR A 42 12.07 4.47 3.72
C THR A 42 13.56 4.19 3.56
N GLU A 43 14.02 2.97 3.88
CA GLU A 43 15.42 2.57 3.68
C GLU A 43 15.84 2.70 2.22
N TRP A 44 14.98 2.29 1.28
CA TRP A 44 15.31 2.32 -0.15
C TRP A 44 15.27 3.71 -0.77
N LEU A 45 14.45 4.62 -0.23
CA LEU A 45 14.18 5.93 -0.84
C LEU A 45 14.87 7.10 -0.12
N GLY A 46 15.37 6.90 1.11
CA GLY A 46 16.12 7.89 1.90
C GLY A 46 15.25 8.81 2.75
#